data_AF-F2JKY1-F1
#
_entry.id   AF-F2JKY1-F1
#
_cell.length_a   1.000
_cell.length_b   1.000
_cell.length_c   1.000
_cell.angle_alpha   90.00
_cell.angle_beta   90.00
_cell.angle_gamma   90.00
#
_symmetry.space_group_name_H-M   'P 1'
#
loop_
_entity.id
_entity.type
_entity.pdbx_description
1 polymer ?
#
loop_
_entity_poly.entity_id
_entity_poly.type
_entity_poly.pdbx_seq_one_letter_code
_entity_poly.pdbx_strand_id
1 'polypeptide(L)' 'MSDIICLCKNISEETIVEAIKKGADTVDAVKEATGATTGFCHGGRCKAKIEALIEANK' A
#
# COMPACT_ATOMS: atom_id res chain seq x y z
N MET A 1 -15.61 4.83 4.64
CA MET A 1 -15.15 5.62 3.48
C MET A 1 -13.99 4.86 2.91
N SER A 2 -14.01 4.50 1.62
CA SER A 2 -12.93 3.71 1.03
C SER A 2 -11.78 4.65 0.69
N ASP A 3 -10.85 4.82 1.63
CA ASP A 3 -9.66 5.65 1.43
C ASP A 3 -8.77 5.00 0.36
N ILE A 4 -8.73 5.61 -0.83
CA ILE A 4 -7.82 5.22 -1.90
C ILE A 4 -6.43 5.73 -1.54
N ILE A 5 -5.54 4.79 -1.20
CA ILE A 5 -4.17 5.11 -0.81
C ILE A 5 -3.32 5.40 -2.04
N CYS A 6 -3.46 4.57 -3.08
CA CYS A 6 -2.74 4.76 -4.34
C CYS A 6 -3.70 5.21 -5.45
N LEU A 7 -3.78 6.50 -5.71
CA LEU A 7 -4.56 7.05 -6.83
C LEU A 7 -4.05 6.53 -8.19
N CYS A 8 -2.73 6.37 -8.33
CA CYS A 8 -2.08 5.94 -9.57
C CYS A 8 -2.52 4.53 -10.03
N LYS A 9 -2.78 3.62 -9.09
CA LYS A 9 -3.18 2.22 -9.35
C LYS A 9 -4.59 1.89 -8.83
N ASN A 10 -5.31 2.90 -8.35
CA ASN A 10 -6.61 2.77 -7.70
C ASN A 10 -6.63 1.71 -6.57
N ILE A 11 -5.57 1.66 -5.76
CA ILE A 11 -5.47 0.73 -4.62
C ILE A 11 -6.09 1.38 -3.38
N SER A 12 -7.08 0.71 -2.81
CA SER A 12 -7.73 1.07 -1.56
C SER A 12 -6.97 0.54 -0.33
N GLU A 13 -7.19 1.17 0.81
CA GLU A 13 -6.61 0.77 2.10
C GLU A 13 -6.89 -0.71 2.42
N GLU A 14 -8.11 -1.19 2.16
CA GLU A 14 -8.49 -2.59 2.40
C GLU A 14 -7.57 -3.58 1.67
N THR A 15 -7.24 -3.32 0.40
CA THR A 15 -6.31 -4.17 -0.37
C THR A 15 -4.92 -4.20 0.25
N ILE A 16 -4.48 -3.09 0.83
CA ILE A 16 -3.17 -2.99 1.49
C ILE A 16 -3.19 -3.75 2.80
N VAL A 17 -4.25 -3.61 3.60
CA VAL A 17 -4.44 -4.36 4.84
C VAL A 17 -4.53 -5.86 4.57
N GLU A 18 -5.24 -6.28 3.52
CA GLU A 18 -5.29 -7.69 3.07
C GLU A 18 -3.91 -8.21 2.67
N ALA A 19 -3.11 -7.41 1.95
CA ALA A 19 -1.73 -7.77 1.63
C ALA A 19 -0.87 -7.91 2.89
N ILE A 20 -0.97 -6.98 3.84
CA ILE A 20 -0.25 -7.04 5.11
C ILE A 20 -0.64 -8.30 5.89
N LYS A 21 -1.93 -8.62 5.98
CA LYS A 21 -2.43 -9.87 6.61
C LYS A 21 -1.95 -11.14 5.91
N LYS A 22 -1.66 -11.08 4.61
CA LYS A 22 -1.05 -12.19 3.85
C LYS A 22 0.45 -12.34 4.11
N GLY A 23 1.07 -11.46 4.89
CA GLY A 23 2.50 -11.45 5.20
C GLY A 23 3.31 -10.39 4.43
N ALA A 24 2.64 -9.36 3.89
CA ALA A 24 3.34 -8.23 3.28
C ALA A 24 3.61 -7.14 4.34
N ASP A 25 4.61 -7.36 5.18
CA ASP A 25 5.02 -6.46 6.29
C ASP A 25 6.14 -5.47 5.92
N THR A 26 6.45 -5.34 4.63
CA THR A 26 7.40 -4.35 4.11
C THR A 26 6.82 -3.59 2.93
N VAL A 27 7.31 -2.37 2.69
CA VAL A 27 6.88 -1.56 1.53
C VAL A 27 7.11 -2.31 0.23
N ASP A 28 8.21 -3.05 0.13
CA ASP A 28 8.55 -3.82 -1.07
C ASP A 28 7.61 -5.02 -1.24
N ALA A 29 7.30 -5.75 -0.16
CA ALA A 29 6.31 -6.82 -0.20
C ALA A 29 4.90 -6.30 -0.53
N VAL A 30 4.48 -5.18 0.05
CA VAL A 30 3.19 -4.55 -0.30
C VAL A 30 3.19 -4.08 -1.75
N LYS A 31 4.31 -3.55 -2.23
CA LYS A 31 4.50 -3.14 -3.62
C LYS A 31 4.45 -4.31 -4.59
N GLU A 32 5.00 -5.47 -4.26
CA GLU A 32 4.86 -6.68 -5.08
C GLU A 32 3.45 -7.27 -5.00
N ALA A 33 2.87 -7.35 -3.80
CA ALA A 33 1.55 -7.95 -3.57
C ALA A 33 0.40 -7.12 -4.17
N THR A 34 0.46 -5.79 -4.05
CA THR A 34 -0.61 -4.88 -4.48
C THR A 34 -0.25 -4.08 -5.73
N GLY A 35 1.02 -4.03 -6.14
CA GLY A 35 1.48 -3.13 -7.19
C GLY A 35 1.45 -1.64 -6.78
N ALA A 36 1.10 -1.30 -5.53
CA ALA A 36 1.14 0.08 -5.05
C ALA A 36 2.59 0.61 -5.11
N THR A 37 2.79 1.93 -5.23
CA THR A 37 4.10 2.59 -5.44
C THR A 37 4.82 2.35 -6.78
N THR A 38 4.34 1.47 -7.67
CA THR A 38 4.90 1.30 -9.04
C THR A 38 4.29 2.22 -10.11
N GLY A 39 3.34 3.07 -9.74
CA GLY A 39 2.67 3.97 -10.69
C GLY A 39 3.51 5.18 -11.12
N PHE A 40 2.93 6.06 -11.93
CA PHE A 40 3.53 7.33 -12.41
C PHE A 40 4.13 8.20 -11.29
N CYS A 41 3.60 8.07 -10.08
CA CYS A 41 4.07 8.77 -8.90
C CYS A 41 5.29 8.12 -8.21
N HIS A 42 5.75 6.94 -8.64
CA HIS A 42 6.86 6.16 -8.06
C HIS A 42 6.79 6.01 -6.53
N GLY A 43 5.59 6.00 -5.96
CA GLY A 43 5.39 5.94 -4.51
C GLY A 43 5.43 7.27 -3.78
N GLY A 44 5.64 8.40 -4.44
CA GLY A 44 5.81 9.71 -3.78
C GLY A 44 4.65 10.17 -2.88
N ARG A 45 3.44 9.62 -3.04
CA ARG A 45 2.28 9.93 -2.16
C ARG A 45 1.77 8.73 -1.38
N CYS A 46 1.71 7.57 -2.01
CA CYS A 46 1.17 6.36 -1.39
C CYS A 46 2.18 5.65 -0.48
N LYS A 47 3.49 5.82 -0.68
CA LYS A 47 4.52 5.13 0.11
C LYS A 47 4.45 5.52 1.59
N ALA A 48 4.35 6.80 1.91
CA ALA A 48 4.24 7.28 3.29
C ALA A 48 2.99 6.71 4.00
N LYS A 49 1.85 6.66 3.30
CA LYS A 49 0.62 6.04 3.83
C LYS A 49 0.76 4.52 3.99
N ILE A 50 1.41 3.84 3.05
CA ILE A 50 1.67 2.40 3.13
C ILE A 50 2.59 2.08 4.30
N GLU A 51 3.67 2.83 4.49
CA GLU A 51 4.58 2.69 5.63
C GLU A 51 3.82 2.84 6.95
N ALA A 52 2.96 3.86 7.07
CA ALA A 52 2.12 4.05 8.25
C ALA A 52 1.12 2.89 8.46
N LEU A 53 0.50 2.36 7.39
CA LEU A 53 -0.42 1.23 7.48
C LEU A 53 0.28 -0.07 7.88
N ILE A 54 1.47 -0.33 7.33
CA ILE A 54 2.30 -1.46 7.70
C ILE A 54 2.66 -1.36 9.18
N GLU A 55 3.15 -0.21 9.63
CA GLU A 55 3.55 0.00 11.02
C GLU A 55 2.36 -0.12 12.00
N ALA A 56 1.17 0.31 11.60
CA ALA A 56 -0.05 0.17 12.39
C ALA A 56 -0.63 -1.26 12.43
N ASN A 57 -0.25 -2.14 11.50
CA ASN A 57 -0.76 -3.52 11.38
C ASN A 57 0.33 -4.59 11.57
N LYS A 58 1.52 -4.19 12.04
CA LYS A 58 2.65 -5.08 12.33
C LYS A 58 2.51 -5.79 13.68
#